data_AF-A0A1E3YPD6-F1
#
_entry.id   AF-A0A1E3YPD6-F1
#
_cell.length_a   1.000
_cell.length_b   1.000
_cell.length_c   1.000
_cell.angle_alpha   90.00
_cell.angle_beta   90.00
_cell.angle_gamma   90.00
#
_symmetry.space_group_name_H-M   'P 1'
#
loop_
_entity.id
_entity.type
_entity.pdbx_description
1 polymer ?
#
loop_
_entity_poly.entity_id
_entity_poly.type
_entity_poly.pdbx_seq_one_letter_code
_entity_poly.pdbx_strand_id
1 'polypeptide(L)'
;MTFPVEIVLKGRDYAVTESIVVPSGDAPAWNDALVHQMLVEILRAIGRVENPEVAADRPVFLHGFSWIVEPMDGRVVLAIEMPMGAAVAGPFDVEQADLDAVVGRVIRADRQRLAPDTIH
;
A
#
# COMPACT_ATOMS: atom_id res chain seq x y z
N MET A 1 -7.69 -7.56 -8.98
CA MET A 1 -8.36 -6.28 -8.74
C MET A 1 -7.52 -5.17 -9.34
N THR A 2 -8.19 -4.15 -9.87
CA THR A 2 -7.56 -2.92 -10.36
C THR A 2 -8.11 -1.76 -9.56
N PHE A 3 -7.25 -0.88 -9.06
CA PHE A 3 -7.66 0.27 -8.25
C PHE A 3 -6.77 1.48 -8.54
N PRO A 4 -7.30 2.71 -8.43
CA PRO A 4 -6.49 3.91 -8.57
C PRO A 4 -5.71 4.18 -7.28
N VAL A 5 -4.55 4.81 -7.44
CA VAL A 5 -3.74 5.35 -6.36
C VAL A 5 -3.36 6.77 -6.70
N GLU A 6 -3.80 7.72 -5.90
CA GLU A 6 -3.39 9.11 -6.00
C GLU A 6 -2.11 9.32 -5.18
N ILE A 7 -1.06 9.83 -5.82
CA ILE A 7 0.28 9.98 -5.23
C ILE A 7 0.67 11.45 -5.25
N VAL A 8 1.03 11.99 -4.08
CA VAL A 8 1.56 13.34 -3.91
C VAL A 8 2.97 13.24 -3.35
N LEU A 9 3.97 13.74 -4.09
CA LEU A 9 5.35 13.78 -3.62
C LEU A 9 5.69 15.12 -3.00
N LYS A 10 6.52 15.08 -1.96
CA LYS A 10 7.02 16.27 -1.28
C LYS A 10 7.74 17.18 -2.28
N GLY A 11 7.38 18.46 -2.25
CA GLY A 11 7.95 19.45 -3.18
C GLY A 11 7.26 19.51 -4.54
N ARG A 12 6.19 18.72 -4.76
CA ARG A 12 5.26 18.87 -5.89
C ARG A 12 3.93 19.43 -5.40
N ASP A 13 3.27 20.23 -6.24
CA ASP A 13 1.97 20.86 -5.99
C ASP A 13 0.81 20.17 -6.72
N TYR A 14 1.07 18.99 -7.28
CA TYR A 14 0.09 18.18 -8.00
C TYR A 14 0.15 16.72 -7.58
N ALA A 15 -0.98 16.02 -7.76
CA ALA A 15 -1.09 14.58 -7.60
C ALA A 15 -0.92 13.85 -8.95
N VAL A 16 -0.39 12.63 -8.89
CA VAL A 16 -0.33 11.69 -10.01
C VAL A 16 -1.23 10.50 -9.68
N THR A 17 -2.11 10.12 -10.62
CA THR A 17 -2.96 8.93 -10.46
C THR A 17 -2.34 7.74 -11.20
N GLU A 18 -1.97 6.72 -10.46
CA GLU A 18 -1.50 5.43 -10.99
C GLU A 18 -2.63 4.40 -10.92
N SER A 19 -2.76 3.54 -11.93
CA SER A 19 -3.68 2.40 -11.90
C SER A 19 -2.90 1.14 -11.54
N ILE A 20 -3.17 0.58 -10.36
CA ILE A 20 -2.48 -0.61 -9.85
C ILE A 20 -3.33 -1.85 -10.10
N VAL A 21 -2.66 -2.92 -10.54
CA VAL A 21 -3.26 -4.24 -10.75
C VAL A 21 -2.64 -5.24 -9.78
N VAL A 22 -3.48 -5.89 -8.96
CA VAL A 22 -3.07 -6.98 -8.06
C VAL A 22 -3.89 -8.22 -8.39
N PRO A 23 -3.30 -9.42 -8.56
CA PRO A 23 -4.05 -10.65 -8.74
C PRO A 23 -4.96 -10.94 -7.53
N SER A 24 -6.28 -11.05 -7.73
CA SER A 24 -7.24 -11.22 -6.62
C SER A 24 -8.39 -12.21 -6.88
N GLY A 25 -8.41 -12.89 -8.03
CA GLY A 25 -9.60 -13.62 -8.48
C GLY A 25 -10.83 -12.71 -8.70
N ASP A 26 -11.99 -13.31 -8.96
CA ASP A 26 -13.25 -12.61 -9.26
C ASP A 26 -13.91 -11.96 -8.02
N ALA A 27 -13.65 -12.51 -6.82
CA ALA A 27 -14.08 -11.95 -5.55
C ALA A 27 -12.86 -11.80 -4.64
N PRO A 28 -12.34 -10.56 -4.43
CA PRO A 28 -11.17 -10.36 -3.60
C PRO A 28 -11.47 -10.78 -2.16
N ALA A 29 -10.83 -11.85 -1.70
CA ALA A 29 -10.75 -12.11 -0.27
C ALA A 29 -9.70 -11.14 0.30
N TRP A 30 -10.11 -10.25 1.21
CA TRP A 30 -9.23 -9.31 1.93
C TRP A 30 -8.32 -10.04 2.94
N ASN A 31 -7.47 -10.92 2.42
CA ASN A 31 -6.52 -11.72 3.19
C ASN A 31 -5.14 -11.06 3.20
N ASP A 32 -4.28 -11.58 4.07
CA ASP A 32 -2.93 -11.05 4.29
C ASP A 32 -2.07 -11.06 3.00
N ALA A 33 -2.23 -12.07 2.13
CA ALA A 33 -1.48 -12.15 0.87
C ALA A 33 -1.89 -11.06 -0.14
N LEU A 34 -3.19 -10.82 -0.30
CA LEU A 34 -3.71 -9.78 -1.17
C LEU A 34 -3.27 -8.39 -0.67
N VAL A 35 -3.45 -8.12 0.63
CA VAL A 35 -3.08 -6.83 1.22
C VAL A 35 -1.57 -6.61 1.18
N HIS A 36 -0.76 -7.66 1.40
CA HIS A 36 0.68 -7.57 1.22
C HIS A 36 1.07 -7.17 -0.21
N GLN A 37 0.50 -7.83 -1.22
CA GLN A 37 0.78 -7.47 -2.63
C GLN A 37 0.31 -6.05 -2.94
N MET A 38 -0.86 -5.65 -2.45
CA MET A 38 -1.38 -4.30 -2.59
C MET A 38 -0.41 -3.25 -2.03
N LEU A 39 0.08 -3.43 -0.80
CA LEU A 39 1.04 -2.52 -0.18
C LEU A 39 2.35 -2.45 -0.97
N VAL A 40 2.88 -3.61 -1.40
CA VAL A 40 4.09 -3.68 -2.23
C VAL A 40 3.93 -2.87 -3.52
N GLU A 41 2.82 -3.05 -4.24
CA GLU A 41 2.59 -2.35 -5.50
C GLU A 41 2.37 -0.85 -5.31
N ILE A 42 1.71 -0.42 -4.21
CA ILE A 42 1.59 1.01 -3.88
C ILE A 42 2.98 1.64 -3.66
N LEU A 43 3.86 1.00 -2.87
CA LEU A 43 5.21 1.51 -2.64
C LEU A 43 6.05 1.55 -3.92
N ARG A 44 5.89 0.55 -4.80
CA ARG A 44 6.54 0.55 -6.12
C ARG A 44 6.01 1.67 -7.01
N ALA A 45 4.70 1.95 -7.00
CA ALA A 45 4.11 3.06 -7.74
C ALA A 45 4.66 4.41 -7.27
N ILE A 46 4.75 4.62 -5.95
CA ILE A 46 5.40 5.83 -5.39
C ILE A 46 6.85 5.96 -5.88
N GLY A 47 7.62 4.87 -5.84
CA GLY A 47 9.00 4.85 -6.34
C GLY A 47 9.13 5.19 -7.82
N ARG A 48 8.19 4.75 -8.66
CA ARG A 48 8.16 5.10 -10.10
C ARG A 48 7.78 6.56 -10.33
N VAL A 49 6.85 7.12 -9.55
CA VAL A 49 6.48 8.54 -9.65
C VAL A 49 7.64 9.45 -9.20
N GLU A 50 8.44 8.99 -8.23
CA GLU A 50 9.66 9.67 -7.79
C GLU A 50 10.76 9.60 -8.85
N ASN A 51 11.05 8.38 -9.33
CA ASN A 51 12.07 8.12 -10.33
C ASN A 51 11.55 7.12 -11.39
N PRO A 52 11.12 7.61 -12.57
CA PRO A 52 10.55 6.76 -13.63
C PRO A 52 11.49 5.70 -14.21
N GLU A 53 12.80 5.81 -13.99
CA GLU A 53 13.80 4.87 -14.52
C GLU A 53 13.94 3.60 -13.66
N VAL A 54 13.34 3.55 -12.47
CA VAL A 54 13.44 2.37 -11.61
C VAL A 54 12.67 1.18 -12.20
N ALA A 55 13.26 0.00 -12.08
CA ALA A 55 12.62 -1.24 -12.51
C ALA A 55 11.28 -1.45 -11.78
N ALA A 56 10.26 -1.84 -12.54
CA ALA A 56 8.90 -1.98 -12.01
C ALA A 56 8.78 -3.04 -10.90
N ASP A 57 9.64 -4.06 -10.93
CA ASP A 57 9.69 -5.18 -9.99
C ASP A 57 10.72 -4.97 -8.86
N ARG A 58 11.29 -3.76 -8.73
CA ARG A 58 12.26 -3.43 -7.68
C ARG A 58 11.78 -3.92 -6.30
N PRO A 59 12.64 -4.58 -5.51
CA PRO A 59 12.30 -4.96 -4.14
C PRO A 59 11.97 -3.73 -3.29
N VAL A 60 10.89 -3.84 -2.51
CA VAL A 60 10.47 -2.84 -1.52
C VAL A 60 10.26 -3.53 -0.18
N PHE A 61 10.36 -2.76 0.90
CA PHE A 61 10.15 -3.25 2.26
C PHE A 61 8.94 -2.55 2.86
N LEU A 62 8.12 -3.26 3.65
CA LEU A 62 6.93 -2.66 4.27
C LEU A 62 7.30 -1.89 5.56
N HIS A 63 8.14 -0.87 5.42
CA HIS A 63 8.63 -0.04 6.53
C HIS A 63 8.73 1.43 6.16
N GLY A 64 8.90 2.30 7.17
CA GLY A 64 9.18 3.73 6.95
C GLY A 64 7.97 4.56 6.51
N PHE A 65 6.77 4.03 6.68
CA PHE A 65 5.50 4.72 6.45
C PHE A 65 4.51 4.46 7.59
N SER A 66 3.54 5.36 7.73
CA SER A 66 2.30 5.16 8.47
C SER A 66 1.15 4.90 7.51
N TRP A 67 0.08 4.26 8.01
CA TRP A 67 -1.14 4.08 7.25
C TRP A 67 -2.35 4.53 8.07
N ILE A 68 -3.42 4.90 7.37
CA ILE A 68 -4.74 5.16 7.94
C ILE A 68 -5.77 4.60 6.96
N VAL A 69 -6.77 3.89 7.48
CA VAL A 69 -7.95 3.49 6.71
C VAL A 69 -9.09 4.44 7.05
N GLU A 70 -9.60 5.15 6.06
CA GLU A 70 -10.66 6.17 6.24
C GLU A 70 -11.91 5.81 5.44
N PRO A 71 -13.12 6.04 5.98
CA PRO A 71 -14.36 5.86 5.23
C PRO A 71 -14.51 6.96 4.16
N MET A 72 -15.00 6.57 2.98
CA MET A 72 -15.30 7.46 1.86
C MET A 72 -16.51 6.92 1.08
N ASP A 73 -17.62 7.66 1.09
CA ASP A 73 -18.86 7.35 0.34
C ASP A 73 -19.36 5.89 0.48
N GLY A 74 -19.37 5.37 1.71
CA GLY A 74 -19.80 4.00 2.00
C GLY A 74 -18.80 2.91 1.61
N ARG A 75 -17.58 3.31 1.23
CA ARG A 75 -16.41 2.47 1.00
C ARG A 75 -15.26 2.96 1.87
N VAL A 76 -14.06 2.44 1.66
CA VAL A 76 -12.87 2.89 2.40
C VAL A 76 -11.70 3.20 1.49
N VAL A 77 -10.86 4.16 1.89
CA VAL A 77 -9.56 4.42 1.26
C VAL A 77 -8.44 4.07 2.21
N LEU A 78 -7.31 3.64 1.65
CA LEU A 78 -6.06 3.44 2.40
C LEU A 78 -5.13 4.61 2.09
N ALA A 79 -4.89 5.45 3.09
CA ALA A 79 -3.85 6.46 3.03
C ALA A 79 -2.52 5.88 3.55
N ILE A 80 -1.44 6.09 2.81
CA ILE A 80 -0.06 5.78 3.21
C ILE A 80 0.73 7.08 3.22
N GLU A 81 1.43 7.35 4.32
CA GLU A 81 2.24 8.56 4.50
C GLU A 81 3.69 8.19 4.82
N MET A 82 4.62 8.88 4.17
CA MET A 82 6.07 8.71 4.34
C MET A 82 6.80 10.05 4.19
N PRO A 83 8.06 10.19 4.63
CA PRO A 83 8.76 11.49 4.62
C PRO A 83 8.85 12.17 3.24
N MET A 84 8.79 11.37 2.17
CA MET A 84 8.89 11.78 0.76
C MET A 84 7.55 12.07 0.09
N GLY A 85 6.41 11.76 0.71
CA GLY A 85 5.10 11.96 0.10
C GLY A 85 3.99 11.12 0.75
N ALA A 86 2.81 11.18 0.12
CA ALA A 86 1.64 10.41 0.52
C ALA A 86 1.00 9.73 -0.69
N ALA A 87 0.28 8.64 -0.44
CA ALA A 87 -0.54 7.96 -1.44
C ALA A 87 -1.91 7.60 -0.85
N VAL A 88 -2.96 7.70 -1.65
CA VAL A 88 -4.32 7.29 -1.31
C VAL A 88 -4.78 6.25 -2.31
N ALA A 89 -5.06 5.05 -1.84
CA ALA A 89 -5.53 3.93 -2.66
C ALA A 89 -7.01 3.63 -2.39
N GLY A 90 -7.76 3.33 -3.45
CA GLY A 90 -9.18 2.98 -3.37
C GLY A 90 -10.07 3.99 -4.11
N PRO A 91 -11.39 4.04 -3.80
CA PRO A 91 -12.06 3.37 -2.69
C PRO A 91 -12.20 1.85 -2.88
N PHE A 92 -12.27 1.14 -1.76
CA PHE A 92 -12.37 -0.31 -1.65
C PHE A 92 -13.69 -0.75 -1.00
N ASP A 93 -14.24 -1.85 -1.50
CA ASP A 93 -15.45 -2.47 -0.96
C ASP A 93 -15.08 -3.47 0.16
N VAL A 94 -14.83 -2.91 1.34
CA VAL A 94 -14.45 -3.63 2.57
C VAL A 94 -14.74 -2.73 3.77
N GLU A 95 -15.06 -3.33 4.91
CA GLU A 95 -15.23 -2.60 6.16
C GLU A 95 -13.90 -1.98 6.63
N GLN A 96 -13.97 -0.76 7.16
CA GLN A 96 -12.79 -0.01 7.62
C GLN A 96 -11.96 -0.80 8.63
N ALA A 97 -12.64 -1.38 9.63
CA ALA A 97 -12.02 -2.16 10.68
C ALA A 97 -11.34 -3.43 10.15
N ASP A 98 -11.93 -4.07 9.14
CA ASP A 98 -11.39 -5.29 8.55
C ASP A 98 -10.11 -5.00 7.76
N LEU A 99 -10.13 -3.95 6.93
CA LEU A 99 -8.95 -3.56 6.16
C LEU A 99 -7.82 -3.09 7.09
N ASP A 100 -8.11 -2.27 8.09
CA ASP A 100 -7.11 -1.80 9.05
C ASP A 100 -6.47 -2.96 9.83
N ALA A 101 -7.30 -3.90 10.29
CA ALA A 101 -6.81 -5.10 10.97
C ALA A 101 -5.89 -5.94 10.09
N VAL A 102 -6.22 -6.13 8.80
CA VAL A 102 -5.39 -6.91 7.88
C VAL A 102 -4.08 -6.18 7.56
N VAL A 103 -4.12 -4.87 7.30
CA VAL A 103 -2.90 -4.05 7.07
C VAL A 103 -1.96 -4.14 8.28
N GLY A 104 -2.50 -3.99 9.49
CA GLY A 104 -1.73 -4.12 10.72
C GLY A 104 -1.08 -5.50 10.91
N ARG A 105 -1.80 -6.59 10.58
CA ARG A 105 -1.23 -7.95 10.61
C ARG A 105 -0.11 -8.12 9.60
N VAL A 106 -0.31 -7.68 8.37
CA VAL A 106 0.68 -7.79 7.27
C VAL A 106 1.97 -7.05 7.62
N ILE A 107 1.88 -5.81 8.10
CA ILE A 107 3.07 -5.02 8.46
C ILE A 107 3.82 -5.68 9.64
N ARG A 108 3.10 -6.23 10.62
CA ARG A 108 3.72 -6.95 11.74
C ARG A 108 4.45 -8.21 11.25
N ALA A 109 3.82 -9.00 10.39
CA ALA A 109 4.41 -10.22 9.83
C ALA A 109 5.64 -9.92 8.94
N ASP A 110 5.63 -8.81 8.19
CA ASP A 110 6.78 -8.37 7.40
C ASP A 110 7.97 -7.98 8.28
N ARG A 111 7.72 -7.22 9.35
CA ARG A 111 8.77 -6.86 10.33
C ARG A 111 9.39 -8.08 11.00
N GLN A 112 8.58 -9.09 11.34
CA GLN A 112 9.07 -10.33 11.93
C GLN A 112 9.93 -11.16 10.97
N ARG A 113 9.64 -11.13 9.66
CA ARG A 113 10.47 -11.78 8.63
C ARG A 113 11.83 -11.11 8.45
N LEU A 114 11.90 -9.79 8.68
CA LEU A 114 13.14 -9.00 8.54
C LEU A 114 13.99 -8.96 9.81
N ALA A 115 13.44 -9.32 10.98
CA ALA A 115 14.21 -9.40 12.20
C ALA A 115 15.20 -10.58 12.12
N PRO A 116 16.51 -10.36 12.31
CA PRO A 116 17.46 -11.47 12.34
C PRO A 116 17.14 -12.41 13.51
N ASP A 117 17.34 -13.72 13.31
CA ASP A 117 17.31 -14.70 14.40
C ASP A 117 18.27 -14.21 15.49
N THR A 118 17.71 -13.73 16.59
CA THR A 118 18.51 -13.38 17.76
C THR A 118 18.93 -14.71 18.37
N ILE A 119 20.14 -15.18 18.04
CA ILE A 119 20.74 -16.32 18.71
C ILE A 119 21.02 -15.87 20.16
N HIS A 120 20.27 -16.43 21.10
CA HIS A 120 20.49 -16.31 22.55
C HIS A 120 21.61 -17.25 23.01
#